data_AF-A0A2E5JJ15-F1
#
_entry.id   AF-A0A2E5JJ15-F1
#
_cell.length_a   1.000
_cell.length_b   1.000
_cell.length_c   1.000
_cell.angle_alpha   90.00
_cell.angle_beta   90.00
_cell.angle_gamma   90.00
#
_symmetry.space_group_name_H-M   'P 1'
#
loop_
_entity.id
_entity.type
_entity.pdbx_description
1 polymer ?
#
loop_
_entity_poly.entity_id
_entity_poly.type
_entity_poly.pdbx_seq_one_letter_code
_entity_poly.pdbx_strand_id
1 'polypeptide(L)'
;MSAARIFTVLLSLGTLIVSMNIALAEFNKVILIMCFFYAVTAYYLLMVYKEETTSAAYNPLYSANTIGQRTDYDLQCSITFPGETLSGVLTNWDSAGCFVSLDPGEAALVFMQGELEIETRLDGVKFRESGKVVSFFERGIGIRFTPKANELRDGYNWNDYFKIIDHRGFFPRSKKC
;
A
#
# COMPACT_ATOMS: atom_id res chain seq x y z
N MET A 1 -0.85 -7.60 -13.22
CA MET A 1 -0.46 -6.21 -13.59
C MET A 1 -1.74 -5.38 -13.58
N SER A 2 -1.84 -4.31 -12.79
CA SER A 2 -3.09 -3.55 -12.68
C SER A 2 -3.43 -2.85 -14.00
N ALA A 3 -4.71 -2.84 -14.40
CA ALA A 3 -5.18 -2.21 -15.64
C ALA A 3 -4.78 -0.72 -15.73
N ALA A 4 -4.70 -0.04 -14.59
CA ALA A 4 -4.22 1.33 -14.48
C ALA A 4 -2.76 1.49 -14.94
N ARG A 5 -1.84 0.58 -14.57
CA ARG A 5 -0.44 0.60 -15.04
C ARG A 5 -0.36 0.52 -16.56
N ILE A 6 -1.12 -0.40 -17.15
CA ILE A 6 -1.14 -0.59 -18.61
C ILE A 6 -1.66 0.67 -19.30
N PHE A 7 -2.77 1.22 -18.79
CA PHE A 7 -3.36 2.43 -19.33
C PHE A 7 -2.40 3.64 -19.27
N THR A 8 -1.75 3.89 -18.12
CA THR A 8 -0.80 5.00 -17.97
C THR A 8 0.39 4.86 -18.91
N VAL A 9 0.94 3.65 -19.06
CA VAL A 9 2.05 3.39 -19.99
C VAL A 9 1.60 3.62 -21.44
N LEU A 10 0.45 3.08 -21.84
CA LEU A 10 -0.09 3.25 -23.20
C LEU A 10 -0.36 4.73 -23.52
N LEU A 11 -0.94 5.48 -22.59
CA LEU A 11 -1.18 6.91 -22.75
C LEU A 11 0.13 7.69 -22.90
N SER A 12 1.14 7.37 -22.08
CA SER A 12 2.46 8.02 -22.16
C SER A 12 3.21 7.71 -23.45
N LEU A 13 3.10 6.48 -23.95
CA LEU A 13 3.69 6.06 -25.20
C LEU A 13 2.98 6.72 -26.39
N GLY A 14 1.64 6.74 -26.37
CA GLY A 14 0.84 7.35 -27.44
C GLY A 14 1.10 8.84 -27.58
N THR A 15 1.14 9.58 -26.47
CA THR A 15 1.47 11.02 -26.47
C THR A 15 2.88 11.27 -27.02
N LEU A 16 3.88 10.48 -26.61
CA LEU A 16 5.24 10.62 -27.11
C LEU A 16 5.35 10.34 -28.62
N ILE A 17 4.65 9.34 -29.14
CA ILE A 17 4.61 9.03 -30.58
C ILE A 17 4.00 10.19 -31.37
N VAL A 18 2.87 10.73 -30.93
CA VAL A 18 2.20 11.85 -31.61
C VAL A 18 3.09 13.10 -31.58
N SER A 19 3.65 13.44 -30.42
CA SER A 19 4.53 14.60 -30.29
C SER A 19 5.80 14.48 -31.14
N MET A 20 6.37 13.28 -31.25
CA MET A 20 7.56 13.04 -32.07
C MET A 20 7.24 13.13 -33.57
N ASN A 21 6.08 12.64 -34.01
CA ASN A 21 5.63 12.80 -35.39
C ASN A 21 5.47 14.27 -35.79
N ILE A 22 4.86 15.09 -34.92
CA ILE A 22 4.72 16.54 -35.16
C ILE A 22 6.10 17.22 -35.18
N ALA A 23 6.98 16.87 -34.24
CA ALA A 23 8.33 17.42 -34.17
C ALA A 23 9.15 17.13 -35.44
N LEU A 24 9.03 15.92 -36.01
CA LEU A 24 9.73 15.52 -37.23
C LEU A 24 9.10 16.13 -38.50
N ALA A 25 7.78 16.27 -38.54
CA ALA A 25 7.07 16.88 -39.66
C ALA A 25 7.37 18.38 -39.81
N GLU A 26 7.43 19.11 -38.70
CA GLU A 26 7.66 20.58 -38.70
C GLU A 26 9.12 20.96 -38.36
N PHE A 27 9.99 19.98 -38.11
CA PHE A 27 11.38 20.15 -37.62
C PHE A 27 11.51 21.15 -36.45
N ASN A 28 10.50 21.15 -35.58
CA ASN A 28 10.38 22.14 -34.53
C ASN A 28 11.23 21.75 -33.31
N LYS A 29 12.38 22.40 -33.16
CA LYS A 29 13.33 22.16 -32.06
C LYS A 29 12.72 22.40 -30.67
N VAL A 30 11.73 23.28 -30.55
CA VAL A 30 11.04 23.54 -29.27
C VAL A 30 10.23 22.32 -28.84
N ILE A 31 9.51 21.69 -29.79
CA ILE A 31 8.74 20.47 -29.51
C ILE A 31 9.68 19.32 -29.12
N LEU A 32 10.83 19.20 -29.77
CA LEU A 32 11.83 18.18 -29.43
C LEU A 32 12.35 18.34 -27.99
N ILE A 33 12.64 19.58 -27.56
CA ILE A 33 13.04 19.89 -26.18
C ILE A 33 11.91 19.56 -25.20
N MET A 34 10.66 19.92 -25.53
CA MET A 34 9.50 19.56 -24.70
C MET A 34 9.29 18.05 -24.58
N CYS A 35 9.50 17.29 -25.66
CA CYS A 35 9.42 15.82 -25.64
C CYS A 35 10.47 15.21 -24.71
N PHE A 36 11.69 15.77 -24.68
CA PHE A 36 12.73 15.33 -23.76
C PHE A 36 12.31 15.52 -22.29
N PHE A 37 11.84 16.72 -21.93
CA PHE A 37 11.36 16.98 -20.56
C PHE A 37 10.14 16.13 -20.19
N TYR A 38 9.23 15.91 -21.16
CA TYR A 38 8.09 15.02 -20.99
C TYR A 38 8.55 13.59 -20.67
N ALA A 39 9.48 13.03 -21.44
CA ALA A 39 9.98 11.68 -21.23
C ALA A 39 10.66 11.51 -19.85
N VAL A 40 11.47 12.50 -19.44
CA VAL A 40 12.10 12.51 -18.11
C VAL A 40 11.05 12.56 -17.00
N THR A 41 10.06 13.45 -17.12
CA THR A 41 8.98 13.58 -16.12
C THR A 41 8.13 12.32 -16.05
N ALA A 42 7.76 11.74 -17.20
CA ALA A 42 6.99 10.52 -17.28
C ALA A 42 7.74 9.34 -16.65
N TYR A 43 9.05 9.24 -16.87
CA TYR A 43 9.89 8.22 -16.23
C TYR A 43 9.86 8.32 -14.70
N TYR A 44 10.06 9.51 -14.14
CA TYR A 44 9.98 9.71 -12.69
C TYR A 44 8.59 9.41 -12.13
N LEU A 45 7.53 9.80 -12.85
CA LEU A 45 6.17 9.48 -12.44
C LEU A 45 5.93 7.97 -12.39
N LEU A 46 6.40 7.21 -13.39
CA LEU A 46 6.31 5.76 -13.40
C LEU A 46 7.10 5.11 -12.26
N MET A 47 8.26 5.68 -11.90
CA MET A 47 9.05 5.21 -10.77
C MET A 47 8.31 5.39 -9.44
N VAL A 48 7.79 6.59 -9.18
CA VAL A 48 6.99 6.88 -7.97
C VAL A 48 5.74 5.99 -7.92
N TYR A 49 5.05 5.83 -9.05
CA TYR A 49 3.86 4.99 -9.12
C TYR A 49 4.17 3.51 -8.84
N LYS A 50 5.32 3.01 -9.32
CA LYS A 50 5.79 1.66 -9.01
C LYS A 50 6.00 1.51 -7.50
N GLU A 51 6.69 2.46 -6.87
CA GLU A 51 6.97 2.44 -5.43
C GLU A 51 5.70 2.47 -4.59
N GLU A 52 4.78 3.39 -4.88
CA GLU A 52 3.47 3.48 -4.23
C GLU A 52 2.70 2.17 -4.32
N THR A 53 2.64 1.57 -5.50
CA THR A 53 1.89 0.32 -5.70
C THR A 53 2.61 -0.92 -5.17
N THR A 54 3.87 -0.81 -4.77
CA THR A 54 4.58 -1.88 -4.02
C THR A 54 4.43 -1.74 -2.51
N SER A 55 3.98 -0.59 -2.00
CA SER A 55 3.73 -0.41 -0.57
C SER A 55 2.71 -1.42 -0.06
N ALA A 56 2.95 -1.91 1.16
CA ALA A 56 2.12 -2.90 1.81
C ALA A 56 0.66 -2.45 1.90
N ALA A 57 0.42 -1.15 2.11
CA ALA A 57 -0.92 -0.58 2.18
C ALA A 57 -1.75 -0.72 0.89
N TYR A 58 -1.14 -1.03 -0.26
CA TYR A 58 -1.84 -1.26 -1.53
C TYR A 58 -1.71 -2.68 -2.06
N ASN A 59 -0.93 -3.52 -1.38
CA ASN A 59 -0.61 -4.86 -1.84
C ASN A 59 -0.97 -5.88 -0.76
N PRO A 60 -2.10 -6.59 -0.88
CA PRO A 60 -2.50 -7.64 0.05
C PRO A 60 -1.54 -8.82 0.11
N LEU A 61 -0.69 -9.00 -0.91
CA LEU A 61 0.20 -10.15 -1.06
C LEU A 61 -0.56 -11.50 -1.15
N TYR A 62 -1.86 -11.48 -1.44
CA TYR A 62 -2.69 -12.63 -1.77
C TYR A 62 -3.62 -12.33 -2.95
N SER A 63 -4.08 -13.39 -3.63
CA SER A 63 -5.06 -13.30 -4.73
C SER A 63 -6.48 -13.62 -4.24
N ALA A 64 -7.51 -13.26 -5.03
CA ALA A 64 -8.91 -13.58 -4.74
C ALA A 64 -9.18 -15.10 -4.60
N ASN A 65 -8.34 -15.95 -5.18
CA ASN A 65 -8.48 -17.40 -5.07
C ASN A 65 -7.82 -17.98 -3.80
N THR A 66 -7.12 -17.13 -3.05
CA THR A 66 -6.36 -17.47 -1.82
C THR A 66 -6.89 -16.70 -0.61
N ILE A 67 -8.15 -16.25 -0.67
CA ILE A 67 -8.80 -15.51 0.42
C ILE A 67 -8.83 -16.39 1.68
N GLY A 68 -8.30 -15.86 2.79
CA GLY A 68 -8.17 -16.57 4.06
C GLY A 68 -6.85 -17.32 4.24
N GLN A 69 -5.97 -17.32 3.24
CA GLN A 69 -4.58 -17.75 3.45
C GLN A 69 -3.85 -16.69 4.26
N ARG A 70 -3.81 -16.93 5.56
CA ARG A 70 -3.03 -16.15 6.50
C ARG A 70 -1.54 -16.34 6.21
N THR A 71 -0.74 -15.34 6.60
CA THR A 71 0.73 -15.41 6.55
C THR A 71 1.24 -16.61 7.36
N ASP A 72 2.49 -17.00 7.17
CA ASP A 72 3.10 -18.08 7.97
C ASP A 72 3.09 -17.81 9.48
N TYR A 73 2.90 -16.54 9.85
CA TYR A 73 3.11 -16.03 11.20
C TYR A 73 1.84 -15.60 11.92
N ASP A 74 0.66 -15.66 11.28
CA ASP A 74 -0.66 -15.34 11.86
C ASP A 74 -0.63 -14.13 12.83
N LEU A 75 0.02 -13.04 12.41
CA LEU A 75 0.22 -11.85 13.25
C LEU A 75 -1.11 -11.12 13.46
N GLN A 76 -1.73 -11.34 14.62
CA GLN A 76 -3.02 -10.76 14.96
C GLN A 76 -2.93 -9.24 15.15
N CYS A 77 -3.97 -8.56 14.68
CA CYS A 77 -4.17 -7.13 14.91
C CYS A 77 -5.64 -6.80 15.08
N SER A 78 -5.91 -5.74 15.82
CA SER A 78 -7.23 -5.13 15.96
C SER A 78 -7.20 -3.71 15.40
N ILE A 79 -8.27 -3.32 14.71
CA ILE A 79 -8.43 -2.03 14.05
C ILE A 79 -9.60 -1.33 14.70
N THR A 80 -9.33 -0.20 15.34
CA THR A 80 -10.33 0.58 16.06
C THR A 80 -10.74 1.78 15.23
N PHE A 81 -12.00 1.82 14.83
CA PHE A 81 -12.70 2.97 14.29
C PHE A 81 -13.46 3.71 15.41
N PRO A 82 -13.92 4.95 15.17
CA PRO A 82 -14.82 5.62 16.10
C PRO A 82 -16.13 4.84 16.31
N GLY A 83 -16.19 4.04 17.38
CA GLY A 83 -17.37 3.27 17.79
C GLY A 83 -17.35 1.78 17.45
N GLU A 84 -16.32 1.28 16.77
CA GLU A 84 -16.24 -0.13 16.38
C GLU A 84 -14.79 -0.64 16.36
N THR A 85 -14.61 -1.93 16.66
CA THR A 85 -13.29 -2.59 16.62
C THR A 85 -13.40 -3.85 15.79
N LEU A 86 -12.56 -3.92 14.76
CA LEU A 86 -12.44 -5.06 13.85
C LEU A 86 -11.21 -5.87 14.23
N SER A 87 -11.29 -7.20 14.11
CA SER A 87 -10.18 -8.13 14.29
C SER A 87 -9.72 -8.69 12.95
N GLY A 88 -8.40 -8.86 12.84
CA GLY A 88 -7.81 -9.43 11.63
C GLY A 88 -6.38 -9.88 11.81
N VAL A 89 -5.78 -10.25 10.69
CA VAL A 89 -4.41 -10.74 10.61
C VAL A 89 -3.62 -9.92 9.60
N LEU A 90 -2.40 -9.53 9.97
CA LEU A 90 -1.47 -8.86 9.07
C LEU A 90 -1.04 -9.81 7.95
N THR A 91 -1.29 -9.36 6.72
CA THR A 91 -0.95 -10.09 5.49
C THR A 91 0.26 -9.50 4.79
N ASN A 92 0.42 -8.18 4.88
CA ASN A 92 1.58 -7.47 4.38
C ASN A 92 1.89 -6.29 5.30
N TRP A 93 3.16 -5.90 5.40
CA TRP A 93 3.61 -4.77 6.22
C TRP A 93 4.88 -4.14 5.66
N ASP A 94 5.00 -2.83 5.81
CA ASP A 94 6.21 -2.06 5.59
C ASP A 94 6.31 -0.96 6.67
N SER A 95 7.31 -0.08 6.57
CA SER A 95 7.49 1.02 7.54
C SER A 95 6.39 2.10 7.45
N ALA A 96 5.64 2.17 6.34
CA ALA A 96 4.67 3.23 6.06
C ALA A 96 3.21 2.78 6.21
N GLY A 97 2.96 1.47 6.29
CA GLY A 97 1.63 0.91 6.29
C GLY A 97 1.60 -0.60 6.44
N CYS A 98 0.37 -1.12 6.42
CA CYS A 98 0.13 -2.56 6.43
C CYS A 98 -1.15 -2.92 5.67
N PHE A 99 -1.30 -4.21 5.40
CA PHE A 99 -2.51 -4.79 4.86
C PHE A 99 -3.04 -5.85 5.83
N VAL A 100 -4.30 -5.72 6.21
CA VAL A 100 -4.96 -6.61 7.16
C VAL A 100 -6.05 -7.39 6.45
N SER A 101 -6.07 -8.72 6.62
CA SER A 101 -7.22 -9.56 6.28
C SER A 101 -8.14 -9.64 7.50
N LEU A 102 -9.40 -9.24 7.34
CA LEU A 102 -10.40 -9.27 8.40
C LEU A 102 -10.98 -10.66 8.59
N ASP A 103 -11.47 -10.94 9.81
CA ASP A 103 -12.12 -12.21 10.12
C ASP A 103 -13.50 -12.36 9.46
N PRO A 104 -13.99 -13.60 9.25
CA PRO A 104 -15.28 -13.85 8.60
C PRO A 104 -16.45 -13.24 9.39
N GLY A 105 -17.22 -12.35 8.77
CA GLY A 105 -18.35 -11.66 9.39
C GLY A 105 -18.11 -10.16 9.59
N GLU A 106 -16.85 -9.74 9.68
CA GLU A 106 -16.49 -8.32 9.81
C GLU A 106 -16.37 -7.60 8.45
N ALA A 107 -16.31 -8.37 7.36
CA ALA A 107 -16.19 -7.84 5.99
C ALA A 107 -17.38 -6.96 5.55
N ALA A 108 -18.53 -7.03 6.22
CA ALA A 108 -19.68 -6.19 5.92
C ALA A 108 -19.50 -4.72 6.37
N LEU A 109 -18.52 -4.45 7.25
CA LEU A 109 -18.27 -3.14 7.87
C LEU A 109 -17.18 -2.33 7.15
N VAL A 110 -16.70 -2.83 6.01
CA VAL A 110 -15.51 -2.38 5.26
C VAL A 110 -15.68 -1.00 4.61
N PHE A 111 -16.83 -0.33 4.75
CA PHE A 111 -17.03 1.01 4.20
C PHE A 111 -16.69 2.15 5.19
N MET A 112 -16.13 1.85 6.36
CA MET A 112 -15.72 2.89 7.31
C MET A 112 -14.53 3.69 6.78
N GLN A 113 -14.79 4.97 6.51
CA GLN A 113 -13.79 5.97 6.14
C GLN A 113 -13.46 6.82 7.36
N GLY A 114 -12.18 7.09 7.58
CA GLY A 114 -11.74 7.97 8.67
C GLY A 114 -10.33 7.67 9.16
N GLU A 115 -9.94 8.40 10.20
CA GLU A 115 -8.80 8.00 11.01
C GLU A 115 -9.16 6.77 11.83
N LEU A 116 -8.23 5.81 11.87
CA LEU A 116 -8.33 4.59 12.65
C LEU A 116 -7.04 4.40 13.44
N GLU A 117 -7.11 3.56 14.46
CA GLU A 117 -5.94 3.08 15.21
C GLU A 117 -5.79 1.59 14.98
N ILE A 118 -4.59 1.14 14.60
CA ILE A 118 -4.27 -0.28 14.59
C ILE A 118 -3.52 -0.63 15.88
N GLU A 119 -3.87 -1.75 16.52
CA GLU A 119 -3.11 -2.39 17.59
C GLU A 119 -2.66 -3.77 17.12
N THR A 120 -1.37 -4.06 17.23
CA THR A 120 -0.83 -5.42 17.09
C THR A 120 -0.11 -5.84 18.36
N ARG A 121 0.05 -7.15 18.56
CA ARG A 121 0.71 -7.73 19.72
C ARG A 121 1.81 -8.69 19.32
N LEU A 122 2.96 -8.55 19.95
CA LEU A 122 4.08 -9.47 19.82
C LEU A 122 4.63 -9.77 21.21
N ASP A 123 4.68 -11.05 21.60
CA ASP A 123 5.15 -11.50 22.92
C ASP A 123 4.52 -10.76 24.11
N GLY A 124 3.23 -10.41 24.00
CA GLY A 124 2.50 -9.66 25.04
C GLY A 124 2.73 -8.15 25.02
N VAL A 125 3.63 -7.63 24.19
CA VAL A 125 3.85 -6.20 23.98
C VAL A 125 2.89 -5.67 22.92
N LYS A 126 2.25 -4.54 23.21
CA LYS A 126 1.31 -3.86 22.31
C LYS A 126 2.01 -2.77 21.52
N PHE A 127 1.74 -2.74 20.22
CA PHE A 127 2.20 -1.72 19.29
C PHE A 127 1.00 -1.05 18.66
N ARG A 128 0.98 0.28 18.66
CA ARG A 128 -0.15 1.04 18.14
C ARG A 128 0.28 2.13 17.18
N GLU A 129 -0.59 2.41 16.21
CA GLU A 129 -0.34 3.49 15.25
C GLU A 129 -1.65 4.02 14.67
N SER A 130 -1.69 5.33 14.43
CA SER A 130 -2.81 5.97 13.74
C SER A 130 -2.63 5.88 12.22
N GLY A 131 -3.71 5.56 11.52
CA GLY A 131 -3.69 5.43 10.07
C GLY A 131 -5.00 5.83 9.41
N LYS A 132 -4.99 5.72 8.08
CA LYS A 132 -6.17 5.89 7.23
C LYS A 132 -6.27 4.70 6.29
N VAL A 133 -7.49 4.28 6.00
CA VAL A 133 -7.71 3.25 4.97
C VAL A 133 -7.46 3.87 3.60
N VAL A 134 -6.57 3.24 2.82
CA VAL A 134 -6.19 3.70 1.48
C VAL A 134 -6.54 2.70 0.38
N SER A 135 -6.79 1.44 0.73
CA SER A 135 -7.17 0.43 -0.23
C SER A 135 -8.04 -0.66 0.39
N PHE A 136 -8.78 -1.33 -0.48
CA PHE A 136 -9.68 -2.42 -0.14
C PHE A 136 -9.47 -3.55 -1.13
N PHE A 137 -9.41 -4.78 -0.64
CA PHE A 137 -9.34 -5.96 -1.50
C PHE A 137 -10.02 -7.14 -0.82
N GLU A 138 -11.15 -7.57 -1.40
CA GLU A 138 -11.98 -8.66 -0.88
C GLU A 138 -12.38 -8.40 0.58
N ARG A 139 -11.85 -9.19 1.52
CA ARG A 139 -12.10 -9.08 2.98
C ARG A 139 -10.96 -8.39 3.72
N GLY A 140 -10.13 -7.63 3.03
CA GLY A 140 -8.99 -6.98 3.64
C GLY A 140 -8.90 -5.50 3.34
N ILE A 141 -8.22 -4.81 4.23
CA ILE A 141 -8.07 -3.36 4.20
C ILE A 141 -6.59 -2.99 4.26
N GLY A 142 -6.21 -2.05 3.40
CA GLY A 142 -4.89 -1.46 3.36
C GLY A 142 -4.86 -0.16 4.14
N ILE A 143 -3.96 -0.08 5.12
CA ILE A 143 -3.84 1.04 6.04
C ILE A 143 -2.52 1.74 5.79
N ARG A 144 -2.58 3.06 5.59
CA ARG A 144 -1.40 3.93 5.57
C ARG A 144 -1.28 4.66 6.88
N PHE A 145 -0.13 4.58 7.51
CA PHE A 145 0.12 5.29 8.76
C PHE A 145 0.29 6.78 8.49
N THR A 146 -0.31 7.57 9.36
CA THR A 146 -0.10 9.01 9.36
C THR A 146 1.03 9.28 10.33
N PRO A 147 2.14 9.91 9.92
CA PRO A 147 3.23 10.23 10.83
C PRO A 147 2.73 11.23 11.88
N LYS A 148 2.18 10.74 12.99
CA LYS A 148 1.93 11.54 14.18
C LYS A 148 3.21 11.52 14.99
N ALA A 149 3.77 12.71 15.21
CA ALA A 149 4.93 12.87 16.07
C ALA A 149 4.54 12.50 17.52
N ASN A 150 4.97 11.32 17.98
CA ASN A 150 5.23 11.02 19.39
C ASN A 150 4.11 11.17 20.44
N GLU A 151 2.82 11.12 20.09
CA GLU A 151 1.75 11.22 21.09
C GLU A 151 1.16 9.87 21.57
N LEU A 152 1.94 8.79 21.56
CA LEU A 152 1.56 7.60 22.34
C LEU A 152 1.97 7.83 23.80
N ARG A 153 0.99 8.22 24.63
CA ARG A 153 1.17 8.42 26.07
C ARG A 153 1.65 7.17 26.81
N ASP A 154 1.43 5.98 26.25
CA ASP A 154 1.92 4.69 26.76
C ASP A 154 1.94 3.66 25.62
N GLY A 155 3.13 3.26 25.13
CA GLY A 155 3.29 2.14 24.19
C GLY A 155 4.38 2.32 23.14
N TYR A 156 4.66 1.23 22.42
CA TYR A 156 5.56 1.23 21.26
C TYR A 156 4.78 1.58 19.99
N ASN A 157 5.44 2.28 19.05
CA ASN A 157 4.82 2.68 17.78
C ASN A 157 5.04 1.62 16.69
N TRP A 158 4.50 1.86 15.50
CA TRP A 158 4.69 0.94 14.37
C TRP A 158 6.15 0.83 13.93
N ASN A 159 6.92 1.92 14.01
CA ASN A 159 8.33 1.88 13.63
C ASN A 159 9.14 0.94 14.53
N ASP A 160 8.82 0.89 15.82
CA ASP A 160 9.45 -0.04 16.75
C ASP A 160 9.03 -1.49 16.45
N TYR A 161 7.75 -1.71 16.17
CA TYR A 161 7.25 -3.01 15.70
C TYR A 161 8.00 -3.47 14.45
N PHE A 162 8.08 -2.60 13.43
CA PHE A 162 8.73 -2.89 12.15
C PHE A 162 10.21 -3.25 12.32
N LYS A 163 10.95 -2.53 13.17
CA LYS A 163 12.34 -2.87 13.48
C LYS A 163 12.44 -4.25 14.15
N ILE A 164 11.57 -4.55 15.12
CA ILE A 164 11.61 -5.82 15.86
C ILE A 164 11.32 -7.00 14.93
N ILE A 165 10.27 -6.91 14.11
CA ILE A 165 9.89 -8.00 13.21
C ILE A 165 10.93 -8.20 12.10
N ASP A 166 11.53 -7.11 11.59
CA ASP A 166 12.60 -7.17 10.58
C ASP A 166 13.87 -7.81 11.16
N HIS A 167 14.30 -7.40 12.36
CA HIS A 167 15.43 -8.03 13.05
C HIS A 167 15.22 -9.52 13.36
N ARG A 168 13.97 -9.94 13.56
CA ARG A 168 13.60 -11.35 13.78
C ARG A 168 13.43 -12.13 12.48
N GLY A 169 13.53 -11.49 11.31
CA GLY A 169 13.41 -12.13 10.01
C GLY A 169 11.97 -12.47 9.61
N PHE A 170 10.97 -11.81 10.19
CA PHE A 170 9.58 -11.93 9.76
C PHE A 170 9.35 -11.10 8.49
N PHE A 171 9.36 -11.78 7.35
CA PHE A 171 9.06 -11.17 6.06
C PHE A 171 7.62 -11.48 5.64
N PRO A 172 6.88 -10.50 5.10
CA PRO A 172 5.56 -10.74 4.55
C PRO A 172 5.70 -11.67 3.35
N ARG A 173 5.17 -12.90 3.49
CA ARG A 173 5.16 -13.91 2.45
C ARG A 173 3.76 -14.50 2.36
N SER A 174 3.26 -14.59 1.14
CA SER A 174 2.05 -15.36 0.84
C SER A 174 2.40 -16.83 1.08
N LYS A 175 1.53 -17.56 1.77
CA LYS A 175 1.62 -19.03 1.76
C LYS A 175 1.47 -19.49 0.32
N LYS A 176 2.57 -19.95 -0.28
CA LYS A 176 2.51 -20.64 -1.56
C LYS A 176 1.94 -22.03 -1.28
N CYS A 177 0.71 -22.29 -1.73
CA CYS A 177 0.23 -23.66 -1.92
C CYS A 177 0.84 -24.24 -3.20
#